data_AF-A0AAV3VXP7-F1
#
_entry.id   AF-A0AAV3VXP7-F1
#
_cell.length_a   1.000
_cell.length_b   1.000
_cell.length_c   1.000
_cell.angle_alpha   90.00
_cell.angle_beta   90.00
_cell.angle_gamma   90.00
#
_symmetry.space_group_name_H-M   'P 1'
#
loop_
_entity.id
_entity.type
_entity.pdbx_description
1 polymer ?
#
loop_
_entity_poly.entity_id
_entity_poly.type
_entity_poly.pdbx_seq_one_letter_code
_entity_poly.pdbx_strand_id
1 'polypeptide(L)'
;MTIFFAELVGTLLLILLGDGVVANVVLKKSGGSGAGLIVIAIGWAFAVGIPALIFGSYSGAHFNPALTIALAVIGKVAWAQVPIYLAGQCIGAFLGAVLVFIVYNDQFKATEDKGSKLGVFCTGPQVKNTSINFITELVGTFVLVYAILGMGDQNLSNGMGTLFVAFLILAIGVSLGGPTGYAINPARDLMPRIAHAVLPIPDKGDSNWGYAWIPVVAPIVGGTLAALFYVILHGIL
;
A
#
# COMPACT_ATOMS: atom_id res chain seq x y z
N MET A 1 -0.66 -6.48 -22.58
CA MET A 1 0.27 -5.75 -21.69
C MET A 1 1.00 -6.76 -20.82
N THR A 2 2.28 -6.55 -20.51
CA THR A 2 3.07 -7.47 -19.66
C THR A 2 2.80 -7.25 -18.17
N ILE A 3 3.11 -8.23 -17.32
CA ILE A 3 3.09 -8.10 -15.85
C ILE A 3 3.83 -6.84 -15.38
N PHE A 4 5.06 -6.62 -15.88
CA PHE A 4 5.88 -5.47 -15.48
C PHE A 4 5.15 -4.13 -15.65
N PHE A 5 4.65 -3.83 -16.85
CA PHE A 5 3.95 -2.57 -17.12
C PHE A 5 2.60 -2.47 -16.38
N ALA A 6 1.89 -3.59 -16.20
CA ALA A 6 0.65 -3.60 -15.44
C ALA A 6 0.89 -3.23 -13.97
N GLU A 7 1.90 -3.83 -13.35
CA GLU A 7 2.31 -3.56 -11.97
C GLU A 7 2.92 -2.15 -11.83
N LEU A 8 3.72 -1.70 -12.80
CA LEU A 8 4.29 -0.35 -12.80
C LEU A 8 3.22 0.72 -12.82
N VAL A 9 2.32 0.69 -13.82
CA VAL A 9 1.30 1.74 -13.96
C VAL A 9 0.25 1.61 -12.87
N GLY A 10 -0.13 0.39 -12.49
CA GLY A 10 -1.08 0.16 -11.41
C GLY A 10 -0.57 0.63 -10.06
N THR A 11 0.68 0.33 -9.69
CA THR A 11 1.26 0.83 -8.44
C THR A 11 1.54 2.33 -8.49
N LEU A 12 1.86 2.91 -9.65
CA LEU A 12 1.94 4.36 -9.82
C LEU A 12 0.60 5.03 -9.50
N LEU A 13 -0.50 4.54 -10.08
CA LEU A 13 -1.84 5.08 -9.80
C LEU A 13 -2.22 4.89 -8.33
N LEU A 14 -1.91 3.72 -7.75
CA LEU A 14 -2.14 3.42 -6.35
C LEU A 14 -1.45 4.45 -5.45
N ILE A 15 -0.18 4.77 -5.69
CA ILE A 15 0.54 5.74 -4.87
C ILE A 15 0.13 7.17 -5.18
N LEU A 16 -0.06 7.53 -6.44
CA LEU A 16 -0.51 8.87 -6.81
C LEU A 16 -1.84 9.24 -6.12
N LEU A 17 -2.79 8.30 -6.10
CA LEU A 17 -4.09 8.52 -5.46
C LEU A 17 -4.02 8.35 -3.93
N GLY A 18 -3.31 7.34 -3.45
CA GLY A 18 -3.19 7.01 -2.03
C GLY A 18 -2.40 8.06 -1.25
N ASP A 19 -1.15 8.30 -1.62
CA ASP A 19 -0.35 9.36 -1.00
C ASP A 19 -0.95 10.74 -1.33
N GLY A 20 -1.58 10.89 -2.50
CA GLY A 20 -2.32 12.10 -2.89
C GLY A 20 -3.47 12.45 -1.95
N VAL A 21 -4.26 11.48 -1.47
CA VAL A 21 -5.31 11.76 -0.47
C VAL A 21 -4.71 12.11 0.89
N VAL A 22 -3.55 11.54 1.25
CA VAL A 22 -2.85 11.91 2.48
C VAL A 22 -2.36 13.36 2.35
N ALA A 23 -1.70 13.72 1.25
CA ALA A 23 -1.28 15.09 0.96
C ALA A 23 -2.46 16.07 1.02
N ASN A 24 -3.59 15.70 0.43
CA ASN A 24 -4.81 16.50 0.44
C ASN A 24 -5.29 16.82 1.86
N VAL A 25 -5.14 15.87 2.78
CA VAL A 25 -5.69 15.94 4.14
C VAL A 25 -4.71 16.55 5.15
N VAL A 26 -3.41 16.27 5.02
CA VAL A 26 -2.41 16.64 6.05
C VAL A 26 -1.64 17.92 5.72
N LEU A 27 -1.50 18.28 4.45
CA LEU A 27 -0.79 19.51 4.07
C LEU A 27 -1.68 20.74 4.22
N LYS A 28 -1.08 21.84 4.66
CA LYS A 28 -1.75 23.14 4.80
C LYS A 28 -2.08 23.73 3.43
N LYS A 29 -3.13 24.56 3.40
CA LYS A 29 -3.65 25.21 2.18
C LYS A 29 -4.05 24.22 1.06
N SER A 30 -4.29 22.96 1.44
CA SER A 30 -5.00 22.01 0.62
C SER A 30 -6.51 22.10 0.87
N GLY A 31 -7.32 21.87 -0.16
CA GLY A 31 -8.78 21.92 -0.05
C GLY A 31 -9.37 20.88 0.90
N GLY A 32 -8.69 19.74 1.08
CA GLY A 32 -9.09 18.68 2.02
C GLY A 32 -8.44 18.78 3.41
N SER A 33 -7.68 19.84 3.69
CA SER A 33 -6.88 19.95 4.92
C SER A 33 -7.74 19.76 6.16
N GLY A 34 -7.38 18.78 7.00
CA GLY A 34 -8.07 18.48 8.26
C GLY A 34 -9.30 17.58 8.15
N ALA A 35 -9.60 17.00 6.98
CA ALA A 35 -10.76 16.13 6.80
C ALA A 35 -10.66 14.76 7.54
N GLY A 36 -9.48 14.41 8.05
CA GLY A 36 -9.28 13.28 8.96
C GLY A 36 -9.16 11.91 8.29
N LEU A 37 -9.03 10.87 9.13
CA LEU A 37 -8.71 9.51 8.72
C LEU A 37 -9.74 8.88 7.78
N ILE A 38 -11.04 9.22 7.91
CA ILE A 38 -12.08 8.64 7.07
C ILE A 38 -11.92 9.02 5.59
N VAL A 39 -11.53 10.26 5.30
CA VAL A 39 -11.25 10.70 3.92
C VAL A 39 -10.01 10.00 3.37
N ILE A 40 -8.98 9.86 4.20
CA ILE A 40 -7.78 9.09 3.85
C ILE A 40 -8.14 7.63 3.52
N ALA A 41 -8.93 6.96 4.37
CA ALA A 41 -9.31 5.57 4.19
C ALA A 41 -10.17 5.36 2.92
N ILE A 42 -11.12 6.26 2.64
CA ILE A 42 -11.92 6.21 1.40
C ILE A 42 -11.04 6.46 0.17
N GLY A 43 -10.11 7.43 0.24
CA GLY A 43 -9.19 7.69 -0.86
C GLY A 43 -8.28 6.49 -1.16
N TRP A 44 -7.70 5.87 -0.12
CA TRP A 44 -6.89 4.65 -0.26
C TRP A 44 -7.68 3.47 -0.81
N ALA A 45 -8.95 3.32 -0.41
CA ALA A 45 -9.84 2.28 -0.94
C ALA A 45 -9.95 2.36 -2.47
N PHE A 46 -10.23 3.56 -3.00
CA PHE A 46 -10.32 3.76 -4.45
C PHE A 46 -8.95 3.79 -5.14
N ALA A 47 -7.90 4.25 -4.44
CA ALA A 47 -6.53 4.20 -4.94
C ALA A 47 -6.08 2.77 -5.23
N VAL A 48 -6.54 1.78 -4.46
CA VAL A 48 -6.29 0.36 -4.76
C VAL A 48 -7.31 -0.17 -5.78
N GLY A 49 -8.60 0.10 -5.57
CA GLY A 49 -9.68 -0.49 -6.37
C GLY A 49 -9.65 -0.11 -7.86
N ILE A 50 -9.40 1.15 -8.20
CA ILE A 50 -9.39 1.64 -9.58
C ILE A 50 -8.30 0.97 -10.42
N PRO A 51 -6.99 1.04 -10.06
CA PRO A 51 -5.96 0.36 -10.84
C PRO A 51 -6.15 -1.16 -10.84
N ALA A 52 -6.70 -1.73 -9.76
CA ALA A 52 -6.97 -3.16 -9.74
C ALA A 52 -8.02 -3.52 -10.80
N LEU A 53 -9.12 -2.77 -10.89
CA LEU A 53 -10.15 -2.97 -11.92
C LEU A 53 -9.58 -2.85 -13.35
N ILE A 54 -8.64 -1.92 -13.58
CA ILE A 54 -8.03 -1.69 -14.90
C ILE A 54 -7.06 -2.82 -15.26
N PHE A 55 -6.24 -3.27 -14.32
CA PHE A 55 -5.07 -4.11 -14.61
C PHE A 55 -5.16 -5.56 -14.12
N GLY A 56 -6.23 -5.93 -13.42
CA GLY A 56 -6.44 -7.26 -12.84
C GLY A 56 -6.32 -8.39 -13.86
N SER A 57 -6.86 -8.20 -15.08
CA SER A 57 -6.79 -9.20 -16.15
C SER A 57 -5.39 -9.40 -16.74
N TYR A 58 -4.44 -8.48 -16.49
CA TYR A 58 -3.08 -8.55 -17.05
C TYR A 58 -2.04 -9.11 -16.10
N SER A 59 -2.20 -8.87 -14.79
CA SER A 59 -1.19 -9.23 -13.77
C SER A 59 -1.78 -9.90 -12.52
N GLY A 60 -3.11 -9.96 -12.39
CA GLY A 60 -3.75 -10.22 -11.11
C GLY A 60 -3.85 -8.98 -10.21
N ALA A 61 -3.29 -7.83 -10.64
CA ALA A 61 -3.29 -6.57 -9.91
C ALA A 61 -2.73 -6.71 -8.48
N HIS A 62 -1.51 -7.23 -8.36
CA HIS A 62 -0.92 -7.46 -7.05
C HIS A 62 -0.61 -6.14 -6.35
N PHE A 63 0.14 -5.27 -7.05
CA PHE A 63 0.64 -3.97 -6.61
C PHE A 63 1.33 -3.96 -5.24
N ASN A 64 1.69 -5.14 -4.74
CA ASN A 64 2.08 -5.38 -3.37
C ASN A 64 3.06 -6.56 -3.33
N PRO A 65 4.32 -6.31 -2.91
CA PRO A 65 5.31 -7.37 -2.75
C PRO A 65 4.87 -8.47 -1.78
N ALA A 66 4.19 -8.11 -0.68
CA ALA A 66 3.72 -9.10 0.31
C ALA A 66 2.68 -10.06 -0.29
N LEU A 67 1.73 -9.54 -1.07
CA LEU A 67 0.75 -10.38 -1.78
C LEU A 67 1.42 -11.25 -2.84
N THR A 68 2.35 -10.68 -3.62
CA THR A 68 3.09 -11.41 -4.66
C THR A 68 3.86 -12.58 -4.08
N ILE A 69 4.60 -12.35 -2.99
CA ILE A 69 5.37 -13.39 -2.29
C ILE A 69 4.43 -14.43 -1.69
N ALA A 70 3.35 -14.01 -1.03
CA ALA A 70 2.37 -14.93 -0.43
C ALA A 70 1.75 -15.86 -1.47
N LEU A 71 1.37 -15.35 -2.64
CA LEU A 71 0.85 -16.15 -3.75
C LEU A 71 1.89 -17.09 -4.35
N ALA A 72 3.17 -16.68 -4.40
CA ALA A 72 4.25 -17.54 -4.85
C ALA A 72 4.54 -18.70 -3.88
N VAL A 73 4.44 -18.45 -2.57
CA VAL A 73 4.61 -19.47 -1.52
C VAL A 73 3.60 -20.61 -1.68
N ILE A 74 2.36 -20.30 -2.05
CA ILE A 74 1.30 -21.31 -2.27
C ILE A 74 1.19 -21.76 -3.74
N GLY A 75 2.18 -21.46 -4.58
CA GLY A 75 2.24 -21.93 -5.97
C GLY A 75 1.26 -21.26 -6.94
N LYS A 76 0.54 -20.21 -6.53
CA LYS A 76 -0.35 -19.43 -7.42
C LYS A 76 0.42 -18.48 -8.36
N VAL A 77 1.67 -18.14 -8.02
CA VAL A 77 2.60 -17.38 -8.88
C VAL A 77 3.94 -18.10 -8.98
N ALA A 78 4.49 -18.17 -10.19
CA ALA A 78 5.82 -18.75 -10.38
C ALA A 78 6.90 -17.85 -9.75
N TRP A 79 7.82 -18.44 -8.97
CA TRP A 79 8.92 -17.70 -8.34
C TRP A 79 9.77 -16.90 -9.34
N ALA A 80 9.93 -17.38 -10.57
CA ALA A 80 10.64 -16.66 -11.64
C ALA A 80 9.96 -15.34 -12.04
N GLN A 81 8.67 -15.18 -11.80
CA GLN A 81 7.94 -13.94 -12.08
C GLN A 81 8.02 -12.93 -10.93
N VAL A 82 8.29 -13.37 -9.70
CA VAL A 82 8.32 -12.50 -8.50
C VAL A 82 9.23 -11.28 -8.70
N PRO A 83 10.48 -11.39 -9.21
CA PRO A 83 11.31 -10.22 -9.46
C PRO A 83 10.69 -9.22 -10.47
N ILE A 84 9.91 -9.69 -11.44
CA ILE A 84 9.25 -8.85 -12.45
C ILE A 84 8.13 -8.02 -11.81
N TYR A 85 7.31 -8.67 -10.96
CA TYR A 85 6.29 -7.98 -10.15
C TYR A 85 6.91 -6.92 -9.26
N LEU A 86 7.90 -7.30 -8.45
CA LEU A 86 8.57 -6.41 -7.49
C LEU A 86 9.23 -5.21 -8.20
N ALA A 87 9.87 -5.42 -9.35
CA ALA A 87 10.46 -4.33 -10.12
C ALA A 87 9.40 -3.33 -10.60
N GLY A 88 8.29 -3.81 -11.18
CA GLY A 88 7.18 -2.97 -11.60
C GLY A 88 6.59 -2.18 -10.43
N GLN A 89 6.25 -2.87 -9.34
CA GLN A 89 5.70 -2.30 -8.12
C GLN A 89 6.60 -1.20 -7.55
N CYS A 90 7.89 -1.48 -7.40
CA CYS A 90 8.80 -0.54 -6.76
C CYS A 90 9.03 0.72 -7.61
N ILE A 91 9.20 0.56 -8.92
CA ILE A 91 9.37 1.69 -9.84
C ILE A 91 8.07 2.51 -9.90
N GLY A 92 6.92 1.85 -10.02
CA GLY A 92 5.61 2.49 -10.03
C GLY A 92 5.39 3.31 -8.77
N ALA A 93 5.65 2.73 -7.60
CA ALA A 93 5.47 3.39 -6.32
C ALA A 93 6.36 4.64 -6.17
N PHE A 94 7.63 4.55 -6.56
CA PHE A 94 8.54 5.70 -6.53
C PHE A 94 8.04 6.82 -7.46
N LEU A 95 7.66 6.49 -8.69
CA LEU A 95 7.16 7.48 -9.66
C LEU A 95 5.84 8.12 -9.21
N GLY A 96 4.93 7.35 -8.61
CA GLY A 96 3.70 7.87 -8.02
C GLY A 96 3.98 8.91 -6.93
N ALA A 97 4.92 8.61 -6.03
CA ALA A 97 5.34 9.55 -4.98
C ALA A 97 5.98 10.83 -5.54
N VAL A 98 6.79 10.72 -6.60
CA VAL A 98 7.35 11.89 -7.31
C VAL A 98 6.23 12.78 -7.86
N LEU A 99 5.19 12.19 -8.45
CA LEU A 99 4.04 12.93 -8.96
C LEU A 99 3.25 13.62 -7.84
N VAL A 100 3.07 12.97 -6.68
CA VAL A 100 2.44 13.60 -5.51
C VAL A 100 3.23 14.84 -5.07
N PHE A 101 4.56 14.74 -5.00
CA PHE A 101 5.40 15.89 -4.70
C PHE A 101 5.23 17.04 -5.70
N ILE A 102 5.17 16.74 -7.00
CA ILE A 102 4.97 17.75 -8.04
C ILE A 102 3.61 18.43 -7.89
N VAL A 103 2.53 17.65 -7.73
CA VAL A 103 1.15 18.15 -7.63
C VAL A 103 0.94 19.02 -6.39
N TYR A 104 1.54 18.65 -5.26
CA TYR A 104 1.37 19.34 -3.97
C TYR A 104 2.56 20.23 -3.58
N ASN A 105 3.45 20.57 -4.51
CA ASN A 105 4.72 21.26 -4.22
C ASN A 105 4.52 22.54 -3.39
N ASP A 106 3.52 23.35 -3.73
CA ASP A 106 3.25 24.59 -3.00
C ASP A 106 2.61 24.36 -1.62
N GLN A 107 1.82 23.30 -1.46
CA GLN A 107 1.31 22.87 -0.17
C GLN A 107 2.43 22.32 0.73
N PHE A 108 3.43 21.64 0.16
CA PHE A 108 4.65 21.26 0.87
C PHE A 108 5.43 22.49 1.36
N LYS A 109 5.59 23.52 0.51
CA LYS A 109 6.23 24.79 0.92
C LYS A 109 5.44 25.52 2.01
N ALA A 110 4.11 25.48 1.94
CA ALA A 110 3.22 26.15 2.89
C ALA A 110 3.02 25.40 4.21
N THR A 111 3.50 24.16 4.32
CA THR A 111 3.38 23.33 5.53
C THR A 111 4.71 23.36 6.27
N GLU A 112 4.72 23.67 7.57
CA GLU A 112 5.94 23.66 8.37
C GLU A 112 6.18 22.30 9.05
N ASP A 113 5.09 21.61 9.40
CA ASP A 113 5.14 20.36 10.16
C ASP A 113 5.82 19.22 9.36
N LYS A 114 6.97 18.77 9.86
CA LYS A 114 7.79 17.73 9.24
C LYS A 114 7.10 16.36 9.27
N GLY A 115 6.33 16.10 10.33
CA GLY A 115 5.56 14.85 10.47
C GLY A 115 4.52 14.71 9.36
N SER A 116 3.77 15.78 9.08
CA SER A 116 2.80 15.83 7.97
C SER A 116 3.47 15.62 6.63
N LYS A 117 4.64 16.25 6.38
CA LYS A 117 5.39 16.07 5.13
C LYS A 117 5.84 14.62 4.93
N LEU A 118 6.42 14.00 5.96
CA LEU A 118 6.85 12.61 5.94
C LEU A 118 5.66 11.65 5.79
N GLY A 119 4.56 11.95 6.49
CA GLY A 119 3.35 11.14 6.54
C GLY A 119 2.63 11.03 5.20
N VAL A 120 2.85 11.97 4.27
CA VAL A 120 2.36 11.84 2.88
C VAL A 120 2.96 10.61 2.20
N PHE A 121 4.23 10.34 2.43
CA PHE A 121 4.96 9.31 1.68
C PHE A 121 4.94 7.96 2.40
N CYS A 122 5.12 7.95 3.71
CA CYS A 122 5.34 6.70 4.41
C CYS A 122 4.64 6.67 5.76
N THR A 123 4.39 5.46 6.24
CA THR A 123 3.68 5.26 7.49
C THR A 123 4.62 5.33 8.68
N GLY A 124 4.03 5.53 9.85
CA GLY A 124 4.74 5.67 11.12
C GLY A 124 3.81 5.41 12.30
N PRO A 125 4.36 5.05 13.46
CA PRO A 125 3.58 4.70 14.62
C PRO A 125 3.00 5.95 15.30
N GLN A 126 1.72 5.93 15.64
CA GLN A 126 1.13 7.00 16.47
C GLN A 126 1.61 6.94 17.92
N VAL A 127 1.85 5.72 18.42
CA VAL A 127 2.57 5.45 19.67
C VAL A 127 3.64 4.42 19.38
N LYS A 128 4.90 4.78 19.62
CA LYS A 128 6.05 3.92 19.32
C LYS A 128 6.09 2.72 20.27
N ASN A 129 5.83 1.54 19.73
CA ASN A 129 6.08 0.25 20.38
C ASN A 129 6.41 -0.76 19.27
N THR A 130 7.70 -0.95 19.00
CA THR A 130 8.18 -1.73 17.85
C THR A 130 7.50 -3.08 17.71
N SER A 131 7.34 -3.82 18.80
CA SER A 131 6.73 -5.16 18.79
C SER A 131 5.24 -5.10 18.45
N ILE A 132 4.48 -4.19 19.08
CA ILE A 132 3.05 -4.04 18.79
C ILE A 132 2.83 -3.47 17.40
N ASN A 133 3.63 -2.51 16.96
CA ASN A 133 3.56 -1.94 15.62
C ASN A 133 3.83 -3.00 14.54
N PHE A 134 4.80 -3.89 14.77
CA PHE A 134 5.06 -5.04 13.91
C PHE A 134 3.83 -5.97 13.85
N ILE A 135 3.23 -6.29 15.00
CA ILE A 135 2.01 -7.13 15.05
C ILE A 135 0.86 -6.45 14.31
N THR A 136 0.69 -5.13 14.42
CA THR A 136 -0.38 -4.40 13.70
C THR A 136 -0.27 -4.57 12.19
N GLU A 137 0.92 -4.35 11.62
CA GLU A 137 1.15 -4.51 10.18
C GLU A 137 1.02 -5.96 9.71
N LEU A 138 1.46 -6.91 10.54
CA LEU A 138 1.29 -8.35 10.30
C LEU A 138 -0.20 -8.70 10.23
N VAL A 139 -0.99 -8.30 11.22
CA VAL A 139 -2.44 -8.61 11.29
C VAL A 139 -3.19 -7.94 10.14
N GLY A 140 -2.90 -6.67 9.85
CA GLY A 140 -3.53 -5.97 8.73
C GLY A 140 -3.26 -6.67 7.39
N THR A 141 -2.03 -7.12 7.18
CA THR A 141 -1.67 -7.84 5.94
C THR A 141 -2.19 -9.27 5.91
N PHE A 142 -2.30 -9.93 7.06
CA PHE A 142 -2.95 -11.23 7.17
C PHE A 142 -4.40 -11.14 6.70
N VAL A 143 -5.15 -10.16 7.22
CA VAL A 143 -6.55 -9.92 6.81
C VAL A 143 -6.64 -9.60 5.32
N LEU A 144 -5.74 -8.76 4.81
CA LEU A 144 -5.67 -8.43 3.38
C LEU A 144 -5.53 -9.68 2.50
N VAL A 145 -4.50 -10.48 2.73
CA VAL A 145 -4.20 -11.64 1.87
C VAL A 145 -5.24 -12.75 2.04
N TYR A 146 -5.68 -13.02 3.27
CA TYR A 146 -6.72 -14.03 3.52
C TYR A 146 -8.03 -13.68 2.82
N ALA A 147 -8.47 -12.42 2.90
CA ALA A 147 -9.69 -11.97 2.25
C ALA A 147 -9.57 -11.97 0.71
N ILE A 148 -8.41 -11.61 0.16
CA ILE A 148 -8.16 -11.68 -1.30
C ILE A 148 -8.29 -13.12 -1.80
N LEU A 149 -7.72 -14.09 -1.09
CA LEU A 149 -7.85 -15.51 -1.44
C LEU A 149 -9.32 -15.96 -1.37
N GLY A 150 -10.01 -15.64 -0.28
CA GLY A 150 -11.43 -15.96 -0.10
C GLY A 150 -12.35 -15.36 -1.16
N MET A 151 -12.09 -14.11 -1.57
CA MET A 151 -12.81 -13.45 -2.68
C MET A 151 -12.50 -14.09 -4.03
N GLY A 152 -11.27 -14.57 -4.23
CA GLY A 152 -10.85 -15.26 -5.45
C GLY A 152 -11.55 -16.60 -5.68
N ASP A 153 -12.04 -17.23 -4.62
CA ASP A 153 -12.79 -18.50 -4.70
C ASP A 153 -14.29 -18.28 -4.92
N GLN A 154 -14.77 -17.03 -4.89
CA GLN A 154 -16.17 -16.73 -5.16
C GLN A 154 -16.46 -16.69 -6.67
N ASN A 155 -17.62 -17.21 -7.08
CA ASN A 155 -18.14 -17.10 -8.44
C ASN A 155 -18.69 -15.70 -8.73
N LEU A 156 -17.82 -14.70 -8.69
CA LEU A 156 -18.13 -13.32 -9.01
C LEU A 156 -17.98 -13.08 -10.52
N SER A 157 -18.76 -12.16 -11.07
CA SER A 157 -18.55 -11.74 -12.47
C SER A 157 -17.18 -11.08 -12.63
N ASN A 158 -16.62 -11.15 -13.84
CA ASN A 158 -15.27 -10.65 -14.12
C ASN A 158 -15.11 -9.18 -13.68
N GLY A 159 -14.10 -8.91 -12.86
CA GLY A 159 -13.80 -7.58 -12.33
C GLY A 159 -14.54 -7.20 -11.04
N MET A 160 -15.61 -7.92 -10.64
CA MET A 160 -16.30 -7.66 -9.36
C MET A 160 -15.39 -7.97 -8.16
N GLY A 161 -14.71 -9.12 -8.16
CA GLY A 161 -13.79 -9.47 -7.07
C GLY A 161 -12.69 -8.42 -6.87
N THR A 162 -12.21 -7.85 -7.97
CA THR A 162 -11.21 -6.80 -7.98
C THR A 162 -11.76 -5.46 -7.45
N LEU A 163 -13.02 -5.15 -7.71
CA LEU A 163 -13.70 -4.00 -7.12
C LEU A 163 -13.89 -4.16 -5.60
N PHE A 164 -14.18 -5.38 -5.12
CA PHE A 164 -14.35 -5.65 -3.69
C PHE A 164 -13.08 -5.46 -2.87
N VAL A 165 -11.90 -5.50 -3.50
CA VAL A 165 -10.64 -5.12 -2.85
C VAL A 165 -10.71 -3.67 -2.34
N ALA A 166 -11.43 -2.75 -3.00
CA ALA A 166 -11.61 -1.39 -2.49
C ALA A 166 -12.29 -1.38 -1.11
N PHE A 167 -13.37 -2.14 -0.95
CA PHE A 167 -14.09 -2.25 0.32
C PHE A 167 -13.25 -2.93 1.40
N LEU A 168 -12.42 -3.91 1.03
CA LEU A 168 -11.46 -4.53 1.94
C LEU A 168 -10.43 -3.52 2.47
N ILE A 169 -9.87 -2.69 1.58
CA ILE A 169 -8.91 -1.65 1.96
C ILE A 169 -9.58 -0.60 2.86
N LEU A 170 -10.82 -0.20 2.55
CA LEU A 170 -11.59 0.69 3.41
C LEU A 170 -11.76 0.09 4.82
N ALA A 171 -12.20 -1.17 4.90
CA ALA A 171 -12.40 -1.87 6.17
C ALA A 171 -11.11 -1.94 7.00
N ILE A 172 -9.98 -2.31 6.38
CA ILE A 172 -8.68 -2.34 7.06
C ILE A 172 -8.29 -0.93 7.52
N GLY A 173 -8.44 0.09 6.67
CA GLY A 173 -8.05 1.46 6.99
C GLY A 173 -8.83 2.03 8.18
N VAL A 174 -10.15 1.81 8.25
CA VAL A 174 -10.98 2.33 9.34
C VAL A 174 -10.88 1.51 10.62
N SER A 175 -10.61 0.19 10.53
CA SER A 175 -10.58 -0.69 11.71
C SER A 175 -9.17 -0.88 12.30
N LEU A 176 -8.14 -0.96 11.45
CA LEU A 176 -6.77 -1.32 11.84
C LEU A 176 -5.75 -0.22 11.53
N GLY A 177 -6.16 0.86 10.86
CA GLY A 177 -5.25 1.89 10.39
C GLY A 177 -4.72 2.86 11.45
N GLY A 178 -5.43 3.02 12.56
CA GLY A 178 -5.09 4.00 13.59
C GLY A 178 -3.67 3.90 14.16
N PRO A 179 -3.18 2.71 14.56
CA PRO A 179 -1.89 2.61 15.26
C PRO A 179 -0.65 2.89 14.39
N THR A 180 -0.65 2.46 13.11
CA THR A 180 0.53 2.49 12.23
C THR A 180 0.29 3.07 10.86
N GLY A 181 -0.95 3.40 10.47
CA GLY A 181 -1.27 3.88 9.12
C GLY A 181 -1.46 2.78 8.07
N TYR A 182 -1.63 1.52 8.49
CA TYR A 182 -1.94 0.35 7.64
C TYR A 182 -1.09 0.29 6.36
N ALA A 183 0.23 0.20 6.49
CA ALA A 183 1.09 0.12 5.31
C ALA A 183 0.74 -1.09 4.46
N ILE A 184 0.66 -2.29 5.07
CA ILE A 184 0.23 -3.58 4.52
C ILE A 184 0.82 -3.98 3.16
N ASN A 185 1.82 -3.23 2.70
CA ASN A 185 2.38 -3.29 1.36
C ASN A 185 3.80 -2.69 1.39
N PRO A 186 4.85 -3.52 1.21
CA PRO A 186 6.23 -3.05 1.25
C PRO A 186 6.57 -1.97 0.22
N ALA A 187 6.05 -2.06 -1.01
CA ALA A 187 6.33 -1.07 -2.05
C ALA A 187 5.66 0.28 -1.75
N ARG A 188 4.46 0.25 -1.16
CA ARG A 188 3.69 1.43 -0.77
C ARG A 188 4.34 2.26 0.34
N ASP A 189 5.18 1.67 1.17
CA ASP A 189 5.90 2.41 2.19
C ASP A 189 7.34 2.73 1.77
N LEU A 190 8.10 1.69 1.40
CA LEU A 190 9.55 1.82 1.21
C LEU A 190 9.90 2.75 0.06
N MET A 191 9.19 2.66 -1.06
CA MET A 191 9.55 3.43 -2.25
C MET A 191 9.17 4.90 -2.15
N PRO A 192 7.97 5.27 -1.67
CA PRO A 192 7.70 6.65 -1.30
C PRO A 192 8.62 7.18 -0.18
N ARG A 193 9.03 6.36 0.79
CA ARG A 193 10.03 6.78 1.82
C ARG A 193 11.38 7.12 1.19
N ILE A 194 11.82 6.34 0.20
CA ILE A 194 13.01 6.65 -0.60
C ILE A 194 12.80 7.94 -1.40
N ALA A 195 11.63 8.13 -2.01
CA ALA A 195 11.29 9.38 -2.70
C ALA A 195 11.36 10.58 -1.75
N HIS A 196 10.76 10.49 -0.55
CA HIS A 196 10.88 11.50 0.50
C HIS A 196 12.35 11.79 0.81
N ALA A 197 13.20 10.78 0.91
CA ALA A 197 14.62 10.97 1.22
C ALA A 197 15.38 11.76 0.13
N VAL A 198 15.09 11.53 -1.14
CA VAL A 198 15.85 12.11 -2.27
C VAL A 198 15.24 13.38 -2.86
N LEU A 199 13.93 13.58 -2.72
CA LEU A 199 13.23 14.73 -3.30
C LEU A 199 13.54 16.03 -2.54
N PRO A 200 13.61 17.18 -3.23
CA PRO A 200 13.92 18.47 -2.61
C PRO A 200 12.71 19.09 -1.89
N ILE A 201 12.08 18.35 -0.98
CA ILE A 201 10.96 18.84 -0.18
C ILE A 201 11.51 19.81 0.88
N PRO A 202 11.04 21.08 0.92
CA PRO A 202 11.54 22.06 1.88
C PRO A 202 11.36 21.59 3.31
N ASP A 203 12.40 21.72 4.15
CA ASP A 203 12.36 21.45 5.59
C ASP A 203 11.76 20.10 6.01
N LYS A 204 11.87 19.07 5.16
CA LYS A 204 11.16 17.79 5.32
C LYS A 204 11.58 16.92 6.52
N GLY A 205 12.78 17.12 7.05
CA GLY A 205 13.33 16.30 8.13
C GLY A 205 13.89 14.94 7.67
N ASP A 206 14.10 14.02 8.61
CA ASP A 206 14.57 12.66 8.36
C ASP A 206 13.44 11.73 7.87
N SER A 207 13.79 10.67 7.12
CA SER A 207 12.83 9.69 6.57
C SER A 207 12.44 8.57 7.53
N ASN A 208 12.79 8.66 8.82
CA ASN A 208 12.49 7.68 9.87
C ASN A 208 12.97 6.26 9.52
N TRP A 209 14.23 6.15 9.09
CA TRP A 209 14.82 4.88 8.63
C TRP A 209 14.81 3.78 9.69
N GLY A 210 14.88 4.14 10.98
CA GLY A 210 14.79 3.18 12.09
C GLY A 210 13.46 2.42 12.18
N TYR A 211 12.39 2.93 11.56
CA TYR A 211 11.08 2.28 11.48
C TYR A 211 10.81 1.58 10.14
N ALA A 212 11.54 1.95 9.08
CA ALA A 212 11.26 1.58 7.69
C ALA A 212 11.22 0.07 7.40
N TRP A 213 11.86 -0.76 8.22
CA TRP A 213 11.87 -2.21 8.03
C TRP A 213 10.55 -2.88 8.45
N ILE A 214 9.79 -2.28 9.38
CA ILE A 214 8.51 -2.83 9.87
C ILE A 214 7.48 -2.97 8.74
N PRO A 215 7.14 -1.90 7.97
CA PRO A 215 6.18 -1.99 6.87
C PRO A 215 6.67 -2.80 5.66
N VAL A 216 7.90 -3.35 5.72
CA VAL A 216 8.42 -4.31 4.74
C VAL A 216 8.27 -5.73 5.26
N VAL A 217 8.86 -6.02 6.43
CA VAL A 217 8.96 -7.38 6.96
C VAL A 217 7.63 -7.86 7.53
N ALA A 218 6.92 -7.04 8.31
CA ALA A 218 5.67 -7.45 8.93
C ALA A 218 4.59 -7.82 7.90
N PRO A 219 4.40 -7.04 6.81
CA PRO A 219 3.47 -7.44 5.75
C PRO A 219 3.85 -8.74 5.05
N ILE A 220 5.13 -8.97 4.74
CA ILE A 220 5.57 -10.23 4.11
C ILE A 220 5.26 -11.42 5.01
N VAL A 221 5.56 -11.32 6.32
CA VAL A 221 5.25 -12.37 7.29
C VAL A 221 3.74 -12.57 7.40
N GLY A 222 2.96 -11.52 7.57
CA GLY A 222 1.49 -11.60 7.70
C GLY A 222 0.82 -12.18 6.47
N GLY A 223 1.21 -11.74 5.28
CA GLY A 223 0.69 -12.25 4.02
C GLY A 223 1.03 -13.71 3.78
N THR A 224 2.27 -14.11 4.07
CA THR A 224 2.71 -15.51 3.94
C THR A 224 1.94 -16.42 4.90
N LEU A 225 1.80 -16.00 6.16
CA LEU A 225 1.01 -16.74 7.16
C LEU A 225 -0.45 -16.87 6.74
N ALA A 226 -1.06 -15.81 6.20
CA ALA A 226 -2.43 -15.86 5.69
C ALA A 226 -2.59 -16.84 4.53
N ALA A 227 -1.67 -16.83 3.55
CA ALA A 227 -1.75 -17.74 2.41
C ALA A 227 -1.60 -19.20 2.83
N LEU A 228 -0.62 -19.51 3.69
CA LEU A 228 -0.42 -20.85 4.25
C LEU A 228 -1.63 -21.30 5.09
N PHE A 229 -2.13 -20.42 5.95
CA PHE A 229 -3.31 -20.71 6.76
C PHE A 229 -4.54 -20.99 5.88
N TYR A 230 -4.72 -20.21 4.81
CA TYR A 230 -5.81 -20.39 3.87
C TYR A 230 -5.79 -21.77 3.23
N VAL A 231 -4.64 -22.20 2.70
CA VAL A 231 -4.54 -23.51 2.01
C VAL A 231 -4.67 -24.69 2.97
N ILE A 232 -4.15 -24.57 4.21
CA ILE A 232 -4.30 -25.61 5.24
C ILE A 232 -5.77 -25.74 5.64
N LEU A 233 -6.44 -24.62 5.92
CA LEU A 233 -7.82 -24.62 6.40
C LEU A 233 -8.80 -25.17 5.36
N HIS A 234 -8.55 -24.91 4.08
CA HIS A 234 -9.44 -25.33 2.98
C HIS A 234 -9.01 -26.65 2.31
N GLY A 235 -7.96 -27.32 2.81
CA GLY A 235 -7.52 -28.62 2.29
C GLY A 235 -7.00 -28.57 0.85
N ILE A 236 -6.30 -27.49 0.48
CA ILE A 236 -5.80 -27.24 -0.89
C ILE A 236 -4.35 -27.79 -1.06
N LEU A 237 -3.72 -28.24 0.02
CA LEU A 237 -2.42 -28.91 0.05
C LEU A 237 -2.55 -30.43 0.17
#